data_AF-A0A962D6D3-F1
#
_entry.id   AF-A0A962D6D3-F1
#
_cell.length_a   1.000
_cell.length_b   1.000
_cell.length_c   1.000
_cell.angle_alpha   90.00
_cell.angle_beta   90.00
_cell.angle_gamma   90.00
#
_symmetry.space_group_name_H-M   'P 1'
#
loop_
_entity.id
_entity.type
_entity.pdbx_description
1 polymer ?
#
loop_
_entity_poly.entity_id
_entity_poly.type
_entity_poly.pdbx_seq_one_letter_code
_entity_poly.pdbx_strand_id
1 'polypeptide(L)'
;SSVAQILLSRSDLERRGSWLNARNTLRALLDAGLLPIVNENDSVATEELRFGDNDRLSALVATLVDARQLVLLTDQDGLYDAHPGKVAEARLVLEVAGPVSAELRAAAGGTEGQGTGGMASKLQAADLARRAGIEVLICHGARLERLPALLQGQPERGTVLRALGDRLEARKRFLLGALDAGSIEVDAGAEQALRQGRSLRPVGVRGCQGEFGRGDLLRIIDQQGQDLARGVVNYGAADLRRIAGRRSDEIEALLGYHYGDVVVHRNDLVVL
;
A
#
# COMPACT_ATOMS: atom_id res chain seq x y z
N SER A 1 0.28 -20.54 13.33
CA SER A 1 -0.09 -19.70 12.19
C SER A 1 0.68 -20.16 10.97
N SER A 2 0.01 -20.34 9.83
CA SER A 2 0.68 -20.73 8.59
C SER A 2 1.31 -19.50 7.93
N VAL A 3 2.51 -19.67 7.38
CA VAL A 3 3.27 -18.60 6.69
C VAL A 3 3.17 -18.79 5.18
N ALA A 4 3.25 -17.70 4.43
CA ALA A 4 3.28 -17.72 2.97
C ALA A 4 4.46 -16.91 2.46
N GLN A 5 5.36 -17.52 1.69
CA GLN A 5 6.49 -16.82 1.10
C GLN A 5 6.06 -16.05 -0.15
N ILE A 6 6.48 -14.79 -0.25
CA ILE A 6 6.24 -13.91 -1.38
C ILE A 6 7.59 -13.34 -1.82
N LEU A 7 7.91 -13.46 -3.10
CA LEU A 7 9.09 -12.84 -3.70
C LEU A 7 8.63 -11.75 -4.67
N LEU A 8 9.13 -10.53 -4.51
CA LEU A 8 8.75 -9.37 -5.34
C LEU A 8 9.98 -8.80 -6.05
N SER A 9 9.81 -8.41 -7.31
CA SER A 9 10.77 -7.59 -8.05
C SER A 9 10.31 -6.14 -8.16
N ARG A 10 11.20 -5.23 -8.53
CA ARG A 10 10.84 -3.83 -8.82
C ARG A 10 9.79 -3.70 -9.90
N SER A 11 9.86 -4.54 -10.94
CA SER A 11 8.89 -4.54 -12.03
C SER A 11 7.46 -4.92 -11.56
N ASP A 12 7.35 -5.70 -10.49
CA ASP A 12 6.06 -6.08 -9.92
C ASP A 12 5.38 -4.90 -9.23
N LEU A 13 6.15 -3.89 -8.83
CA LEU A 13 5.68 -2.72 -8.09
C LEU A 13 5.60 -1.45 -8.93
N GLU A 14 6.27 -1.40 -10.09
CA GLU A 14 6.26 -0.24 -11.00
C GLU A 14 5.12 -0.29 -12.03
N ARG A 15 4.76 -1.48 -12.53
CA ARG A 15 3.66 -1.62 -13.50
C ARG A 15 2.33 -1.77 -12.79
N ARG A 16 1.37 -0.91 -13.11
CA ARG A 16 0.04 -0.85 -12.45
C ARG A 16 -0.67 -2.20 -12.37
N GLY A 17 -0.68 -2.99 -13.45
CA GLY A 17 -1.27 -4.33 -13.46
C GLY A 17 -0.56 -5.33 -12.52
N SER A 18 0.76 -5.34 -12.48
CA SER A 18 1.51 -6.20 -11.55
C SER A 18 1.39 -5.72 -10.11
N TRP A 19 1.36 -4.40 -9.89
CA TRP A 19 1.15 -3.81 -8.57
C TRP A 19 -0.18 -4.29 -7.98
N LEU A 20 -1.24 -4.32 -8.78
CA LEU A 20 -2.54 -4.86 -8.39
C LEU A 20 -2.50 -6.36 -8.09
N ASN A 21 -1.72 -7.14 -8.84
CA ASN A 21 -1.53 -8.56 -8.55
C ASN A 21 -0.88 -8.76 -7.18
N ALA A 22 0.27 -8.12 -6.94
CA ALA A 22 0.99 -8.20 -5.68
C ALA A 22 0.08 -7.79 -4.51
N ARG A 23 -0.65 -6.67 -4.68
CA ARG A 23 -1.61 -6.18 -3.69
C ARG A 23 -2.72 -7.18 -3.38
N ASN A 24 -3.38 -7.71 -4.41
CA ASN A 24 -4.51 -8.63 -4.24
C ASN A 24 -4.04 -9.93 -3.58
N THR A 25 -2.88 -10.46 -3.97
CA THR A 25 -2.28 -11.65 -3.34
C THR A 25 -1.97 -11.42 -1.87
N LEU A 26 -1.25 -10.34 -1.53
CA LEU A 26 -0.91 -10.03 -0.14
C LEU A 26 -2.16 -9.86 0.74
N ARG A 27 -3.19 -9.18 0.22
CA ARG A 27 -4.47 -9.01 0.94
C ARG A 27 -5.19 -10.34 1.13
N ALA A 28 -5.28 -11.17 0.09
CA ALA A 28 -5.93 -12.48 0.20
C ALA A 28 -5.25 -13.37 1.25
N LEU A 29 -3.92 -13.34 1.34
CA LEU A 29 -3.18 -14.04 2.40
C LEU A 29 -3.55 -13.54 3.80
N LEU A 30 -3.57 -12.22 3.99
CA LEU A 30 -3.93 -11.61 5.28
C LEU A 30 -5.38 -11.88 5.66
N ASP A 31 -6.32 -11.80 4.72
CA ASP A 31 -7.74 -12.10 4.93
C ASP A 31 -7.95 -13.59 5.29
N ALA A 32 -7.09 -14.47 4.78
CA ALA A 32 -7.07 -15.90 5.13
C ALA A 32 -6.34 -16.18 6.48
N GLY A 33 -5.85 -15.16 7.18
CA GLY A 33 -5.12 -15.32 8.45
C GLY A 33 -3.70 -15.88 8.29
N LEU A 34 -3.15 -15.86 7.07
CA LEU A 34 -1.77 -16.26 6.80
C LEU A 34 -0.83 -15.07 7.01
N LEU A 35 0.40 -15.35 7.49
CA LEU A 35 1.44 -14.34 7.63
C LEU A 35 2.34 -14.32 6.39
N PRO A 36 2.31 -13.26 5.55
CA PRO A 36 3.19 -13.14 4.40
C PRO A 36 4.63 -12.86 4.85
N ILE A 37 5.58 -13.64 4.36
CA ILE A 37 7.02 -13.38 4.48
C ILE A 37 7.49 -12.88 3.11
N VAL A 38 7.73 -11.58 3.01
CA VAL A 38 8.10 -10.91 1.76
C VAL A 38 9.61 -10.72 1.69
N ASN A 39 10.22 -11.06 0.56
CA ASN A 39 11.60 -10.72 0.26
C ASN A 39 11.75 -10.27 -1.20
N GLU A 40 12.88 -9.64 -1.50
CA GLU A 40 13.25 -9.32 -2.88
C GLU A 40 13.52 -10.59 -3.70
N ASN A 41 13.12 -10.58 -4.98
CA ASN A 41 13.42 -11.65 -5.92
C ASN A 41 14.76 -11.43 -6.63
N ASP A 42 15.86 -11.67 -5.91
CA ASP A 42 17.23 -11.45 -6.41
C ASP A 42 17.63 -12.36 -7.59
N SER A 43 16.90 -13.46 -7.80
CA SER A 43 17.22 -14.48 -8.80
C SER A 43 16.78 -14.12 -10.23
N VAL A 44 15.81 -13.20 -10.37
CA VAL A 44 15.23 -12.80 -11.67
C VAL A 44 15.46 -11.31 -11.96
N ALA A 45 15.88 -10.52 -10.96
CA ALA A 45 16.19 -9.11 -11.14
C ALA A 45 17.60 -8.89 -11.72
N THR A 46 17.68 -8.28 -12.91
CA THR A 46 18.91 -7.63 -13.39
C THR A 46 19.31 -6.50 -12.43
N GLU A 47 20.57 -6.03 -12.44
CA GLU A 47 21.04 -5.00 -11.48
C GLU A 47 20.17 -3.72 -11.47
N GLU A 48 19.56 -3.36 -12.60
CA GLU A 48 18.64 -2.22 -12.76
C GLU A 48 17.27 -2.44 -12.09
N LEU A 49 16.85 -3.70 -11.92
CA LEU A 49 15.56 -4.13 -11.37
C LEU A 49 15.62 -4.46 -9.88
N ARG A 50 16.76 -4.27 -9.23
CA ARG A 50 16.90 -4.47 -7.78
C ARG A 50 16.39 -3.27 -6.99
N PHE A 51 15.77 -3.51 -5.84
CA PHE A 51 15.46 -2.46 -4.87
C PHE A 51 16.73 -2.01 -4.15
N GLY A 52 17.66 -2.93 -3.91
CA GLY A 52 18.95 -2.65 -3.27
C GLY A 52 18.87 -2.39 -1.77
N ASP A 53 17.67 -2.30 -1.19
CA ASP A 53 17.43 -2.24 0.24
C ASP A 53 16.01 -2.69 0.61
N ASN A 54 15.90 -3.64 1.55
CA ASN A 54 14.65 -4.12 2.11
C ASN A 54 13.87 -3.04 2.87
N ASP A 55 14.53 -1.97 3.32
CA ASP A 55 13.86 -0.80 3.91
C ASP A 55 12.86 -0.22 2.90
N ARG A 56 13.27 0.00 1.65
CA ARG A 56 12.39 0.52 0.58
C ARG A 56 11.30 -0.48 0.20
N LEU A 57 11.64 -1.76 0.07
CA LEU A 57 10.66 -2.80 -0.21
C LEU A 57 9.57 -2.85 0.87
N SER A 58 9.95 -2.76 2.15
CA SER A 58 9.01 -2.77 3.27
C SER A 58 8.02 -1.61 3.22
N ALA A 59 8.46 -0.41 2.84
CA ALA A 59 7.59 0.76 2.68
C ALA A 59 6.61 0.60 1.50
N LEU A 60 7.05 0.00 0.40
CA LEU A 60 6.17 -0.31 -0.74
C LEU A 60 5.13 -1.39 -0.37
N VAL A 61 5.56 -2.44 0.33
CA VAL A 61 4.66 -3.49 0.84
C VAL A 61 3.65 -2.92 1.83
N ALA A 62 4.09 -2.07 2.76
CA ALA A 62 3.20 -1.37 3.69
C ALA A 62 2.15 -0.53 2.94
N THR A 63 2.55 0.15 1.86
CA THR A 63 1.64 0.91 1.00
C THR A 63 0.64 0.00 0.26
N LEU A 64 1.10 -1.12 -0.30
CA LEU A 64 0.24 -2.11 -0.97
C LEU A 64 -0.86 -2.63 -0.05
N VAL A 65 -0.50 -3.03 1.16
CA VAL A 65 -1.44 -3.59 2.12
C VAL A 65 -2.23 -2.52 2.89
N ASP A 66 -2.02 -1.24 2.59
CA ASP A 66 -2.65 -0.11 3.29
C ASP A 66 -2.41 -0.21 4.81
N ALA A 67 -1.16 -0.48 5.20
CA ALA A 67 -0.77 -0.70 6.59
C ALA A 67 -1.06 0.53 7.45
N ARG A 68 -1.39 0.32 8.74
CA ARG A 68 -1.48 1.42 9.72
C ARG A 68 -0.10 1.90 10.16
N GLN A 69 0.81 0.95 10.37
CA GLN A 69 2.15 1.20 10.85
C GLN A 69 3.15 0.35 10.08
N LEU A 70 4.33 0.91 9.83
CA LEU A 70 5.53 0.22 9.38
C LEU A 70 6.54 0.22 10.52
N VAL A 71 7.07 -0.95 10.89
CA VAL A 71 8.11 -1.07 11.91
C VAL A 71 9.44 -1.41 11.23
N LEU A 72 10.41 -0.52 11.37
CA LEU A 72 11.78 -0.70 10.90
C LEU A 72 12.66 -1.08 12.09
N LEU A 73 13.15 -2.31 12.09
CA LEU A 73 14.05 -2.82 13.12
C LEU A 73 15.49 -2.46 12.75
N THR A 74 16.24 -1.95 13.72
CA THR A 74 17.64 -1.54 13.55
C THR A 74 18.50 -2.00 14.73
N ASP A 75 19.82 -1.88 14.61
CA ASP A 75 20.82 -2.11 15.67
C ASP A 75 21.01 -0.91 16.63
N GLN A 76 20.24 0.16 16.43
CA GLN A 76 20.20 1.36 17.27
C GLN A 76 18.85 1.47 17.97
N ASP A 77 18.78 2.28 19.03
CA ASP A 77 17.52 2.51 19.75
C ASP A 77 16.49 3.30 18.92
N GLY A 78 16.92 4.02 17.88
CA GLY A 78 16.09 4.79 16.96
C GLY A 78 16.92 5.84 16.22
N LEU A 79 16.29 6.92 15.78
CA LEU A 79 16.94 8.10 15.19
C LEU A 79 17.51 8.99 16.29
N TYR A 80 18.75 9.44 16.13
CA TYR A 80 19.40 10.40 17.01
C TYR A 80 19.54 11.76 16.34
N ASP A 81 19.58 12.82 17.16
CA ASP A 81 19.83 14.20 16.71
C ASP A 81 21.28 14.46 16.27
N ALA A 82 22.20 13.57 16.66
CA ALA A 82 23.59 13.50 16.22
C ALA A 82 24.05 12.04 16.18
N HIS A 83 25.14 11.73 15.47
CA HIS A 83 25.63 10.36 15.40
C HIS A 83 26.14 9.87 16.77
N PRO A 84 25.50 8.87 17.42
CA PRO A 84 25.80 8.51 18.82
C PRO A 84 27.19 7.89 19.00
N GLY A 85 27.76 7.29 17.95
CA GLY A 85 29.16 6.83 17.96
C GLY A 85 30.21 7.94 17.84
N LYS A 86 29.81 9.21 17.64
CA LYS A 86 30.71 10.36 17.46
C LYS A 86 30.47 11.48 18.47
N VAL A 87 29.22 11.65 18.92
CA VAL A 87 28.81 12.70 19.85
C VAL A 87 28.23 12.03 21.10
N ALA A 88 28.88 12.24 22.24
CA ALA A 88 28.50 11.58 23.50
C ALA A 88 27.13 12.07 24.02
N GLU A 89 26.79 13.32 23.73
CA GLU A 89 25.54 13.96 24.14
C GLU A 89 24.37 13.71 23.18
N ALA A 90 24.55 12.87 22.14
CA ALA A 90 23.51 12.56 21.16
C ALA A 90 22.25 12.03 21.85
N ARG A 91 21.10 12.61 21.49
CA ARG A 91 19.80 12.30 22.10
C ARG A 91 18.92 11.54 21.12
N LEU A 92 18.22 10.56 21.66
CA LEU A 92 17.22 9.81 20.92
C LEU A 92 16.04 10.75 20.60
N VAL A 93 15.69 10.83 19.33
CA VAL A 93 14.49 11.54 18.86
C VAL A 93 13.31 10.61 19.06
N LEU A 94 12.41 10.95 19.99
CA LEU A 94 11.25 10.09 20.31
C LEU A 94 10.14 10.21 19.26
N GLU A 95 9.96 11.40 18.70
CA GLU A 95 8.88 11.67 17.76
C GLU A 95 9.29 12.69 16.68
N VAL A 96 8.84 12.44 15.44
CA VAL A 96 8.94 13.36 14.31
C VAL A 96 7.56 13.52 13.68
N ALA A 97 6.89 14.65 13.96
CA ALA A 97 5.53 14.91 13.46
C ALA A 97 5.51 15.38 11.99
N GLY A 98 6.45 16.25 11.61
CA GLY A 98 6.55 16.85 10.27
C GLY A 98 7.56 16.16 9.35
N PRO A 99 7.86 16.76 8.18
CA PRO A 99 8.96 16.30 7.34
C PRO A 99 10.25 16.18 8.16
N VAL A 100 11.03 15.12 7.92
CA VAL A 100 12.34 14.99 8.58
C VAL A 100 13.18 16.21 8.17
N SER A 101 13.83 16.87 9.13
CA SER A 101 14.62 18.07 8.85
C SER A 101 15.94 17.73 8.15
N ALA A 102 16.59 18.73 7.54
CA ALA A 102 17.88 18.53 6.89
C ALA A 102 18.97 18.12 7.91
N GLU A 103 18.90 18.69 9.11
CA GLU A 103 19.81 18.41 10.22
C GLU A 103 19.69 16.95 10.68
N LEU A 104 18.47 16.44 10.84
CA LEU A 104 18.22 15.04 11.19
C LEU A 104 18.69 14.08 10.09
N ARG A 105 18.53 14.45 8.82
CA ARG A 105 19.06 13.64 7.70
C ARG A 105 20.59 13.60 7.72
N ALA A 106 21.23 14.75 7.96
CA ALA A 106 22.69 14.84 8.09
C ALA A 106 23.20 14.02 9.28
N ALA A 107 22.53 14.08 10.43
CA ALA A 107 22.85 13.30 11.62
C ALA A 107 22.74 11.78 11.39
N ALA A 108 21.78 11.36 10.58
CA ALA A 108 21.60 9.98 10.14
C ALA A 108 22.66 9.49 9.12
N GLY A 109 23.63 10.34 8.77
CA GLY A 109 24.71 10.01 7.85
C GLY A 109 24.31 9.98 6.38
N GLY A 110 23.18 10.60 6.02
CA GLY A 110 22.68 10.66 4.65
C GLY A 110 22.76 12.06 4.05
N THR A 111 23.29 12.16 2.82
CA THR A 111 22.95 13.22 1.85
C THR A 111 21.87 12.70 0.90
N GLU A 112 21.11 13.60 0.25
CA GLU A 112 20.06 13.19 -0.72
C GLU A 112 20.66 12.26 -1.80
N GLY A 113 20.12 11.04 -1.91
CA GLY A 113 20.44 10.10 -2.99
C GLY A 113 21.66 9.18 -2.81
N GLN A 114 22.36 9.17 -1.66
CA GLN A 114 23.61 8.39 -1.49
C GLN A 114 23.70 7.50 -0.23
N GLY A 115 22.63 6.77 0.11
CA GLY A 115 22.69 5.78 1.21
C GLY A 115 22.11 4.44 0.79
N THR A 116 22.96 3.43 0.57
CA THR A 116 22.54 2.04 0.30
C THR A 116 22.37 1.20 1.57
N GLY A 117 22.18 1.85 2.72
CA GLY A 117 21.95 1.19 4.00
C GLY A 117 21.96 2.14 5.21
N GLY A 118 21.75 1.59 6.41
CA GLY A 118 21.83 2.33 7.67
C GLY A 118 20.57 3.15 8.01
N MET A 119 20.74 4.25 8.75
CA MET A 119 19.63 5.12 9.17
C MET A 119 19.11 5.98 8.02
N ALA A 120 19.98 6.40 7.10
CA ALA A 120 19.59 7.21 5.94
C ALA A 120 18.55 6.50 5.06
N SER A 121 18.75 5.20 4.76
CA SER A 121 17.78 4.42 3.98
C SER A 121 16.45 4.23 4.71
N LYS A 122 16.49 4.00 6.04
CA LYS A 122 15.28 3.93 6.88
C LYS A 122 14.48 5.22 6.82
N LEU A 123 15.15 6.37 6.81
CA LEU A 123 14.47 7.66 6.67
C LEU A 123 13.86 7.85 5.27
N GLN A 124 14.48 7.34 4.22
CA GLN A 124 13.91 7.37 2.86
C GLN A 124 12.67 6.46 2.74
N ALA A 125 12.77 5.24 3.25
CA ALA A 125 11.63 4.32 3.35
C ALA A 125 10.50 4.90 4.22
N ALA A 126 10.87 5.53 5.33
CA ALA A 126 9.91 6.20 6.20
C ALA A 126 9.20 7.35 5.48
N ASP A 127 9.91 8.20 4.72
CA ASP A 127 9.30 9.29 3.97
C ASP A 127 8.27 8.77 2.94
N LEU A 128 8.60 7.67 2.24
CA LEU A 128 7.69 7.01 1.31
C LEU A 128 6.40 6.53 2.01
N ALA A 129 6.53 5.81 3.13
CA ALA A 129 5.39 5.30 3.89
C ALA A 129 4.55 6.43 4.50
N ARG A 130 5.20 7.46 5.08
CA ARG A 130 4.53 8.59 5.73
C ARG A 130 3.69 9.43 4.77
N ARG A 131 4.14 9.58 3.52
CA ARG A 131 3.36 10.24 2.45
C ARG A 131 2.12 9.44 2.06
N ALA A 132 2.18 8.12 2.16
CA ALA A 132 1.02 7.23 1.97
C ALA A 132 0.07 7.21 3.18
N GLY A 133 0.32 8.01 4.22
CA GLY A 133 -0.52 8.07 5.42
C GLY A 133 -0.20 6.99 6.46
N ILE A 134 0.98 6.38 6.38
CA ILE A 134 1.42 5.29 7.27
C ILE A 134 2.35 5.85 8.34
N GLU A 135 2.10 5.52 9.61
CA GLU A 135 3.03 5.85 10.70
C GLU A 135 4.23 4.90 10.69
N VAL A 136 5.42 5.40 11.01
CA VAL A 136 6.64 4.58 10.97
C VAL A 136 7.28 4.56 12.35
N LEU A 137 7.61 3.37 12.84
CA LEU A 137 8.37 3.18 14.08
C LEU A 137 9.76 2.66 13.73
N ILE A 138 10.80 3.36 14.15
CA ILE A 138 12.18 2.87 14.11
C ILE A 138 12.58 2.46 15.52
N CYS A 139 12.98 1.20 15.72
CA CYS A 139 13.34 0.69 17.05
C CYS A 139 14.37 -0.45 16.99
N HIS A 140 14.94 -0.78 18.15
CA HIS A 140 16.00 -1.78 18.25
C HIS A 140 15.48 -3.21 18.04
N GLY A 141 16.04 -3.93 17.06
CA GLY A 141 15.63 -5.29 16.68
C GLY A 141 15.84 -6.36 17.74
N ALA A 142 16.82 -6.18 18.64
CA ALA A 142 17.01 -7.09 19.78
C ALA A 142 16.09 -6.83 20.99
N ARG A 143 15.22 -5.81 20.96
CA ARG A 143 14.33 -5.43 22.07
C ARG A 143 12.85 -5.59 21.75
N LEU A 144 12.51 -6.70 21.08
CA LEU A 144 11.15 -6.97 20.59
C LEU A 144 10.13 -7.14 21.71
N GLU A 145 10.55 -7.43 22.93
CA GLU A 145 9.68 -7.48 24.11
C GLU A 145 8.95 -6.15 24.38
N ARG A 146 9.50 -5.04 23.87
CA ARG A 146 8.93 -3.69 24.01
C ARG A 146 7.97 -3.33 22.89
N LEU A 147 7.97 -4.08 21.79
CA LEU A 147 7.20 -3.76 20.59
C LEU A 147 5.70 -3.51 20.89
N PRO A 148 5.01 -4.30 21.76
CA PRO A 148 3.61 -4.01 22.09
C PRO A 148 3.40 -2.62 22.70
N ALA A 149 4.29 -2.16 23.58
CA ALA A 149 4.22 -0.83 24.20
C ALA A 149 4.53 0.28 23.18
N LEU A 150 5.51 0.04 22.29
CA LEU A 150 5.86 0.98 21.22
C LEU A 150 4.70 1.16 20.23
N LEU A 151 4.02 0.07 19.85
CA LEU A 151 2.84 0.09 18.98
C LEU A 151 1.65 0.82 19.62
N GLN A 152 1.60 0.89 20.96
CA GLN A 152 0.60 1.64 21.73
C GLN A 152 0.97 3.13 21.93
N GLY A 153 2.06 3.61 21.32
CA GLY A 153 2.46 5.01 21.38
C GLY A 153 3.17 5.39 22.69
N GLN A 154 3.81 4.43 23.37
CA GLN A 154 4.65 4.68 24.55
C GLN A 154 6.14 4.46 24.22
N PRO A 155 6.77 5.31 23.39
CA PRO A 155 8.18 5.15 23.05
C PRO A 155 9.07 5.63 24.19
N GLU A 156 9.33 4.77 25.19
CA GLU A 156 10.45 5.01 26.11
C GLU A 156 11.80 4.82 25.39
N ARG A 157 11.83 3.98 24.34
CA ARG A 157 12.98 3.76 23.45
C ARG A 157 12.51 3.38 22.04
N GLY A 158 12.60 4.34 21.12
CA GLY A 158 12.20 4.23 19.72
C GLY A 158 11.96 5.62 19.13
N THR A 159 11.85 5.71 17.81
CA THR A 159 11.45 6.93 17.10
C THR A 159 10.16 6.70 16.35
N VAL A 160 9.13 7.46 16.69
CA VAL A 160 7.85 7.48 15.96
C VAL A 160 7.88 8.60 14.93
N LEU A 161 7.76 8.27 13.65
CA LEU A 161 7.55 9.24 12.59
C LEU A 161 6.09 9.25 12.15
N ARG A 162 5.37 10.32 12.50
CA ARG A 162 3.92 10.44 12.26
C ARG A 162 3.60 10.52 10.77
N ALA A 163 2.49 9.97 10.32
CA ALA A 163 2.04 10.13 8.95
C ALA A 163 1.95 11.63 8.55
N LEU A 164 2.37 11.98 7.33
CA LEU A 164 2.37 13.37 6.84
C LEU A 164 1.01 13.81 6.28
N GLY A 165 0.02 12.93 6.27
CA GLY A 165 -1.34 13.22 5.83
C GLY A 165 -2.31 12.15 6.31
N ASP A 166 -3.60 12.45 6.20
CA ASP A 166 -4.65 11.48 6.47
C ASP A 166 -4.63 10.38 5.40
N ARG A 167 -4.67 9.10 5.83
CA ARG A 167 -4.61 7.92 4.95
C ARG A 167 -5.76 7.88 3.95
N LEU A 168 -6.96 8.27 4.39
CA LEU A 168 -8.15 8.35 3.56
C LEU A 168 -8.02 9.50 2.55
N GLU A 169 -7.45 10.64 2.94
CA GLU A 169 -7.15 11.75 2.02
C GLU A 169 -6.01 11.44 1.04
N ALA A 170 -4.98 10.70 1.45
CA ALA A 170 -3.93 10.21 0.55
C ALA A 170 -4.51 9.26 -0.50
N ARG A 171 -5.36 8.32 -0.06
CA ARG A 171 -6.08 7.40 -0.94
C ARG A 171 -7.06 8.13 -1.87
N LYS A 172 -7.82 9.09 -1.38
CA LYS A 172 -8.67 9.97 -2.20
C LYS A 172 -7.84 10.72 -3.22
N ARG A 173 -6.73 11.35 -2.86
CA ARG A 173 -5.87 12.06 -3.82
C ARG A 173 -5.33 11.13 -4.91
N PHE A 174 -4.91 9.92 -4.55
CA PHE A 174 -4.46 8.92 -5.51
C PHE A 174 -5.59 8.49 -6.48
N LEU A 175 -6.80 8.28 -5.96
CA LEU A 175 -7.95 7.83 -6.76
C LEU A 175 -8.66 8.96 -7.49
N LEU A 176 -8.67 10.20 -6.99
CA LEU A 176 -9.36 11.33 -7.61
C LEU A 176 -8.45 12.12 -8.56
N GLY A 177 -7.13 12.04 -8.38
CA GLY A 177 -6.13 12.72 -9.21
C GLY A 177 -5.82 12.04 -10.54
N ALA A 178 -6.30 10.80 -10.76
CA ALA A 178 -6.17 10.11 -12.03
C ALA A 178 -7.36 10.45 -12.95
N LEU A 179 -7.11 10.54 -14.26
CA LEU A 179 -8.15 10.72 -15.25
C LEU A 179 -9.02 9.46 -15.32
N ASP A 180 -10.35 9.65 -15.38
CA ASP A 180 -11.30 8.56 -15.51
C ASP A 180 -11.23 7.97 -16.93
N ALA A 181 -10.97 6.68 -17.04
CA ALA A 181 -10.92 5.98 -18.33
C ALA A 181 -12.31 5.60 -18.88
N GLY A 182 -13.36 5.80 -18.08
CA GLY A 182 -14.73 5.39 -18.40
C GLY A 182 -15.63 5.34 -17.17
N SER A 183 -16.73 4.58 -17.26
CA SER A 183 -17.69 4.41 -16.17
C SER A 183 -18.26 2.99 -16.08
N ILE A 184 -18.75 2.64 -14.88
CA ILE A 184 -19.52 1.43 -14.59
C ILE A 184 -20.89 1.84 -14.07
N GLU A 185 -21.96 1.35 -14.70
CA GLU A 185 -23.33 1.50 -14.19
C GLU A 185 -23.67 0.32 -13.28
N VAL A 186 -24.26 0.61 -12.12
CA VAL A 186 -24.60 -0.40 -11.11
C VAL A 186 -26.10 -0.45 -10.80
N ASP A 187 -26.56 -1.59 -10.27
CA ASP A 187 -27.93 -1.69 -9.76
C ASP A 187 -28.09 -1.09 -8.35
N ALA A 188 -29.35 -0.96 -7.89
CA ALA A 188 -29.66 -0.39 -6.59
C ALA A 188 -29.06 -1.20 -5.41
N GLY A 189 -28.89 -2.51 -5.56
CA GLY A 189 -28.29 -3.37 -4.54
C GLY A 189 -26.79 -3.11 -4.41
N ALA A 190 -26.10 -2.96 -5.54
CA ALA A 190 -24.70 -2.55 -5.58
C ALA A 190 -24.52 -1.12 -5.08
N GLU A 191 -25.38 -0.17 -5.45
CA GLU A 191 -25.36 1.18 -4.89
C GLU A 191 -25.41 1.15 -3.35
N GLN A 192 -26.38 0.44 -2.77
CA GLN A 192 -26.50 0.33 -1.32
C GLN A 192 -25.26 -0.32 -0.69
N ALA A 193 -24.71 -1.36 -1.33
CA ALA A 193 -23.49 -2.02 -0.86
C ALA A 193 -22.28 -1.08 -0.88
N LEU A 194 -22.14 -0.25 -1.93
CA LEU A 194 -21.07 0.74 -2.06
C LEU A 194 -21.17 1.81 -0.98
N ARG A 195 -22.38 2.34 -0.72
CA ARG A 195 -22.62 3.30 0.37
C ARG A 195 -22.29 2.71 1.76
N GLN A 196 -22.34 1.40 1.91
CA GLN A 196 -21.92 0.68 3.13
C GLN A 196 -20.41 0.32 3.16
N GLY A 197 -19.62 0.79 2.18
CA GLY A 197 -18.19 0.51 2.10
C GLY A 197 -17.84 -0.91 1.69
N ARG A 198 -18.74 -1.60 0.95
CA ARG A 198 -18.50 -2.95 0.42
C ARG A 198 -17.89 -2.87 -0.99
N SER A 199 -17.32 -3.98 -1.43
CA SER A 199 -16.74 -4.13 -2.77
C SER A 199 -17.82 -4.24 -3.83
N LEU A 200 -17.55 -3.75 -5.04
CA LEU A 200 -18.41 -3.97 -6.20
C LEU A 200 -18.17 -5.37 -6.78
N ARG A 201 -19.20 -6.21 -6.80
CA ARG A 201 -19.19 -7.54 -7.42
C ARG A 201 -19.83 -7.52 -8.80
N PRO A 202 -19.49 -8.46 -9.70
CA PRO A 202 -20.03 -8.46 -11.08
C PRO A 202 -21.56 -8.53 -11.13
N VAL A 203 -22.19 -9.23 -10.18
CA VAL A 203 -23.64 -9.41 -10.10
C VAL A 203 -24.41 -8.09 -10.07
N GLY A 204 -23.83 -7.05 -9.47
CA GLY A 204 -24.46 -5.73 -9.36
C GLY A 204 -24.04 -4.75 -10.45
N VAL A 205 -23.28 -5.20 -11.46
CA VAL A 205 -22.87 -4.39 -12.61
C VAL A 205 -23.89 -4.53 -13.73
N ARG A 206 -24.41 -3.41 -14.21
CA ARG A 206 -25.38 -3.32 -15.33
C ARG A 206 -24.68 -3.17 -16.67
N GLY A 207 -23.57 -2.46 -16.69
CA GLY A 207 -22.77 -2.23 -17.87
C GLY A 207 -21.58 -1.32 -17.60
N CYS A 208 -20.79 -1.04 -18.64
CA CYS A 208 -19.69 -0.11 -18.57
C CYS A 208 -19.53 0.66 -19.88
N GLN A 209 -18.99 1.88 -19.79
CA GLN A 209 -18.70 2.75 -20.93
C GLN A 209 -17.20 3.11 -20.96
N GLY A 210 -16.68 3.32 -22.16
CA GLY A 210 -15.25 3.56 -22.41
C GLY A 210 -14.47 2.30 -22.78
N GLU A 211 -13.21 2.52 -23.15
CA GLU A 211 -12.22 1.48 -23.39
C GLU A 211 -11.12 1.62 -22.35
N PHE A 212 -11.04 0.63 -21.46
CA PHE A 212 -10.15 0.65 -20.30
C PHE A 212 -9.59 -0.74 -20.06
N GLY A 213 -8.39 -0.75 -19.50
CA GLY A 213 -7.70 -1.95 -19.04
C GLY A 213 -7.93 -2.21 -17.56
N ARG A 214 -7.46 -3.38 -17.14
CA ARG A 214 -7.33 -3.71 -15.73
C ARG A 214 -6.40 -2.69 -15.04
N GLY A 215 -6.87 -2.16 -13.94
CA GLY A 215 -6.15 -1.19 -13.12
C GLY A 215 -6.45 0.26 -13.44
N ASP A 216 -7.24 0.53 -14.47
CA ASP A 216 -7.70 1.88 -14.73
C ASP A 216 -8.69 2.33 -13.66
N LEU A 217 -8.74 3.64 -13.46
CA LEU A 217 -9.71 4.28 -12.59
C LEU A 217 -10.98 4.54 -13.40
N LEU A 218 -12.13 4.11 -12.88
CA LEU A 218 -13.43 4.40 -13.46
C LEU A 218 -14.35 5.10 -12.47
N ARG A 219 -15.27 5.90 -13.03
CA ARG A 219 -16.46 6.35 -12.32
C ARG A 219 -17.43 5.20 -12.13
N ILE A 220 -18.12 5.16 -11.00
CA ILE A 220 -19.20 4.23 -10.73
C ILE A 220 -20.45 5.07 -10.58
N ILE A 221 -21.44 4.82 -11.44
CA ILE A 221 -22.66 5.63 -11.56
C ILE A 221 -23.90 4.79 -11.21
N ASP A 222 -24.91 5.45 -10.65
CA ASP A 222 -26.23 4.85 -10.45
C ASP A 222 -27.02 4.73 -11.76
N GLN A 223 -28.24 4.19 -11.68
CA GLN A 223 -29.15 4.03 -12.81
C GLN A 223 -29.66 5.36 -13.38
N GLN A 224 -29.50 6.46 -12.64
CA GLN A 224 -29.82 7.82 -13.06
C GLN A 224 -28.61 8.55 -13.66
N GLY A 225 -27.45 7.89 -13.72
CA GLY A 225 -26.19 8.43 -14.23
C GLY A 225 -25.47 9.36 -13.26
N GLN A 226 -25.83 9.36 -11.97
CA GLN A 226 -25.14 10.16 -10.95
C GLN A 226 -23.89 9.44 -10.46
N ASP A 227 -22.80 10.20 -10.26
CA ASP A 227 -21.55 9.67 -9.73
C ASP A 227 -21.73 9.23 -8.27
N LEU A 228 -21.54 7.93 -8.00
CA LEU A 228 -21.61 7.33 -6.67
C LEU A 228 -20.22 7.17 -6.05
N ALA A 229 -19.26 6.74 -6.87
CA ALA A 229 -17.93 6.39 -6.40
C ALA A 229 -16.91 6.45 -7.55
N ARG A 230 -15.63 6.40 -7.22
CA ARG A 230 -14.54 6.08 -8.16
C ARG A 230 -13.75 4.90 -7.66
N GLY A 231 -13.23 4.08 -8.55
CA GLY A 231 -12.38 2.98 -8.12
C GLY A 231 -11.58 2.31 -9.22
N VAL A 232 -10.58 1.55 -8.77
CA VAL A 232 -9.65 0.84 -9.66
C VAL A 232 -10.22 -0.54 -10.00
N VAL A 233 -10.39 -0.79 -11.31
CA VAL A 233 -11.01 -2.04 -11.78
C VAL A 233 -10.03 -3.21 -11.83
N ASN A 234 -10.53 -4.40 -11.50
CA ASN A 234 -9.79 -5.66 -11.63
C ASN A 234 -9.93 -6.31 -13.02
N TYR A 235 -10.83 -5.82 -13.87
CA TYR A 235 -11.15 -6.37 -15.19
C TYR A 235 -11.22 -5.24 -16.23
N GLY A 236 -10.73 -5.48 -17.44
CA GLY A 236 -10.84 -4.52 -18.54
C GLY A 236 -12.24 -4.46 -19.13
N ALA A 237 -12.48 -3.52 -20.06
CA ALA A 237 -13.80 -3.26 -20.62
C ALA A 237 -14.42 -4.50 -21.30
N ALA A 238 -13.63 -5.21 -22.12
CA ALA A 238 -14.10 -6.41 -22.81
C ALA A 238 -14.54 -7.52 -21.85
N ASP A 239 -13.78 -7.73 -20.77
CA ASP A 239 -14.08 -8.75 -19.77
C ASP A 239 -15.25 -8.35 -18.89
N LEU A 240 -15.29 -7.08 -18.46
CA LEU A 240 -16.36 -6.55 -17.63
C LEU A 240 -17.72 -6.67 -18.33
N ARG A 241 -17.78 -6.42 -19.65
CA ARG A 241 -18.99 -6.65 -20.47
C ARG A 241 -19.45 -8.11 -20.46
N ARG A 242 -18.55 -9.08 -20.31
CA ARG A 242 -18.88 -10.52 -20.30
C ARG A 242 -19.35 -11.01 -18.93
N ILE A 243 -18.82 -10.43 -17.85
CA ILE A 243 -19.13 -10.84 -16.47
C ILE A 243 -20.16 -9.94 -15.77
N ALA A 244 -20.60 -8.85 -16.39
CA ALA A 244 -21.67 -7.99 -15.85
C ALA A 244 -22.95 -8.81 -15.57
N GLY A 245 -23.52 -8.63 -14.38
CA GLY A 245 -24.70 -9.37 -13.92
C GLY A 245 -24.45 -10.83 -13.53
N ARG A 246 -23.19 -11.31 -13.56
CA ARG A 246 -22.84 -12.71 -13.24
C ARG A 246 -22.39 -12.88 -11.80
N ARG A 247 -22.48 -14.10 -11.28
CA ARG A 247 -21.92 -14.43 -9.97
C ARG A 247 -20.39 -14.52 -10.07
N SER A 248 -19.72 -14.24 -8.94
CA SER A 248 -18.25 -14.26 -8.88
C SER A 248 -17.65 -15.63 -9.22
N ASP A 249 -18.35 -16.73 -8.93
CA ASP A 249 -17.94 -18.10 -9.25
C ASP A 249 -18.08 -18.47 -10.74
N GLU A 250 -18.75 -17.64 -11.55
CA GLU A 250 -18.87 -17.84 -13.00
C GLU A 250 -17.72 -17.18 -13.78
N ILE A 251 -16.91 -16.34 -13.15
CA ILE A 251 -15.87 -15.52 -13.81
C ILE A 251 -14.89 -16.40 -14.60
N GLU A 252 -14.33 -17.42 -13.97
CA GLU A 252 -13.29 -18.26 -14.58
C GLU A 252 -13.85 -19.03 -15.78
N ALA A 253 -15.06 -19.57 -15.67
CA ALA A 253 -15.74 -20.26 -16.77
C ALA A 253 -16.02 -19.32 -17.95
N LEU A 254 -16.34 -18.05 -17.68
CA LEU A 254 -16.64 -17.06 -18.71
C LEU A 254 -15.39 -16.49 -19.36
N LEU A 255 -14.31 -16.25 -18.63
CA LEU A 255 -13.13 -15.54 -19.12
C LEU A 255 -11.95 -16.46 -19.44
N GLY A 256 -11.91 -17.66 -18.86
CA GLY A 256 -10.76 -18.57 -18.90
C GLY A 256 -9.66 -18.25 -17.87
N TYR A 257 -9.89 -17.28 -16.99
CA TYR A 257 -8.98 -16.87 -15.92
C TYR A 257 -9.74 -16.14 -14.80
N HIS A 258 -9.09 -15.94 -13.65
CA HIS A 258 -9.69 -15.27 -12.47
C HIS A 258 -8.71 -14.27 -11.83
N TYR A 259 -9.19 -13.04 -11.58
CA TYR A 259 -8.42 -11.97 -10.92
C TYR A 259 -9.06 -11.53 -9.59
N GLY A 260 -9.87 -12.40 -8.99
CA GLY A 260 -10.62 -12.13 -7.77
C GLY A 260 -12.12 -11.96 -8.00
N ASP A 261 -12.89 -12.11 -6.93
CA ASP A 261 -14.36 -12.17 -7.00
C ASP A 261 -15.06 -10.81 -7.23
N VAL A 262 -14.29 -9.72 -7.29
CA VAL A 262 -14.80 -8.36 -7.26
C VAL A 262 -14.30 -7.57 -8.46
N VAL A 263 -15.18 -6.74 -9.02
CA VAL A 263 -14.86 -5.80 -10.11
C VAL A 263 -14.05 -4.64 -9.56
N VAL A 264 -14.48 -4.08 -8.44
CA VAL A 264 -13.75 -3.04 -7.69
C VAL A 264 -13.75 -3.43 -6.22
N HIS A 265 -12.57 -3.58 -5.64
CA HIS A 265 -12.46 -3.90 -4.21
C HIS A 265 -12.71 -2.67 -3.35
N ARG A 266 -13.35 -2.83 -2.17
CA ARG A 266 -13.67 -1.73 -1.25
C ARG A 266 -12.47 -0.89 -0.80
N ASN A 267 -11.26 -1.45 -0.85
CA ASN A 267 -10.01 -0.75 -0.50
C ASN A 267 -9.44 0.07 -1.65
N ASP A 268 -10.02 -0.05 -2.84
CA ASP A 268 -9.57 0.64 -4.06
C ASP A 268 -10.72 1.43 -4.67
N LEU A 269 -11.65 1.84 -3.80
CA LEU A 269 -12.88 2.55 -4.09
C LEU A 269 -13.04 3.74 -3.15
N VAL A 270 -13.52 4.87 -3.65
CA VAL A 270 -13.90 6.03 -2.85
C VAL A 270 -15.33 6.37 -3.21
N VAL A 271 -16.22 6.35 -2.20
CA VAL A 271 -17.59 6.85 -2.33
C VAL A 271 -17.55 8.38 -2.26
N LEU A 272 -18.35 9.05 -3.11
CA LEU A 272 -18.43 10.50 -3.23
C LEU A 272 -19.50 11.10 -2.31
#